data_AF-A0A2K3L0L4-F1
#
_entry.id   AF-A0A2K3L0L4-F1
#
_cell.length_a   1.000
_cell.length_b   1.000
_cell.length_c   1.000
_cell.angle_alpha   90.00
_cell.angle_beta   90.00
_cell.angle_gamma   90.00
#
_symmetry.space_group_name_H-M   'P 1'
#
loop_
_entity.id
_entity.type
_entity.pdbx_description
1 polymer ?
#
loop_
_entity_poly.entity_id
_entity_poly.type
_entity_poly.pdbx_seq_one_letter_code
_entity_poly.pdbx_strand_id
1 'polypeptide(L)' 'MASNHEEVKLFGIVGSPFVTRVEIALNLKVVEYKFVEEKWKDFSDTPNSILPSDPYKRALAPFWA' A
#
# COMPACT_ATOMS: atom_id res chain seq x y z
N MET A 1 11.17 24.81 -24.09
CA MET A 1 10.28 24.37 -23.00
C MET A 1 10.38 22.86 -22.97
N ALA A 2 10.98 22.28 -21.92
CA ALA A 2 11.33 20.85 -21.90
C ALA A 2 10.06 19.99 -21.98
N SER A 3 9.92 19.24 -23.06
CA SER A 3 8.87 18.25 -23.27
C SER A 3 9.24 16.97 -22.49
N ASN A 4 9.14 17.00 -21.17
CA ASN A 4 9.17 15.79 -20.36
C ASN A 4 7.82 15.09 -20.51
N HIS A 5 7.69 14.19 -21.49
CA HIS A 5 6.57 13.24 -21.56
C HIS A 5 6.76 12.17 -20.48
N GLU A 6 6.76 12.60 -19.21
CA GLU A 6 6.84 11.70 -18.06
C GLU A 6 5.47 11.04 -17.86
N GLU A 7 5.38 9.77 -18.28
CA GLU A 7 4.23 8.90 -18.04
C GLU A 7 4.00 8.76 -16.53
N VAL A 8 2.88 9.29 -16.03
CA VAL A 8 2.52 9.20 -14.60
C VAL A 8 2.09 7.78 -14.28
N LYS A 9 2.75 7.14 -13.32
CA LYS A 9 2.39 5.81 -12.82
C LYS A 9 1.80 5.92 -11.43
N LEU A 10 0.59 5.39 -11.25
CA LEU A 10 -0.08 5.32 -9.97
C LEU A 10 0.04 3.90 -9.42
N PHE A 11 0.89 3.73 -8.42
CA PHE A 11 1.04 2.48 -7.71
C PHE A 11 0.05 2.41 -6.55
N GLY A 12 -0.65 1.29 -6.43
CA GLY A 12 -1.62 1.14 -5.37
C GLY A 12 -2.43 -0.14 -5.45
N ILE A 13 -3.41 -0.24 -4.56
CA ILE A 13 -4.18 -1.45 -4.34
C ILE A 13 -5.65 -1.11 -4.52
N VAL A 14 -6.38 -1.96 -5.24
CA VAL A 14 -7.80 -1.75 -5.53
C VAL A 14 -8.58 -1.68 -4.20
N GLY A 15 -9.45 -0.68 -4.07
CA GLY A 15 -10.22 -0.44 -2.84
C GLY A 15 -9.47 0.34 -1.74
N SER A 16 -8.22 0.73 -1.94
CA SER A 16 -7.50 1.60 -1.00
C SER A 16 -8.05 3.03 -1.05
N PRO A 17 -8.51 3.61 0.08
CA PRO A 17 -9.05 4.96 0.10
C PRO A 17 -7.99 6.04 -0.22
N PHE A 18 -6.70 5.70 -0.13
CA PHE A 18 -5.61 6.61 -0.49
C PHE A 18 -5.44 6.68 -2.01
N VAL A 19 -5.50 5.54 -2.69
CA VAL A 19 -5.39 5.45 -4.15
C VAL A 19 -6.58 6.16 -4.80
N THR A 20 -7.80 5.89 -4.33
CA THR A 20 -9.02 6.52 -4.85
C THR A 20 -8.96 8.06 -4.79
N ARG A 21 -8.35 8.64 -3.74
CA ARG A 21 -8.16 10.10 -3.66
C ARG A 21 -7.24 10.62 -4.75
N VAL A 22 -6.17 9.90 -5.07
CA VAL A 22 -5.21 10.29 -6.11
C VAL A 22 -5.84 10.15 -7.50
N GLU A 23 -6.59 9.07 -7.75
CA GLU A 23 -7.34 8.89 -9.00
C GLU A 23 -8.32 10.03 -9.25
N ILE A 24 -9.09 10.43 -8.24
CA ILE A 24 -10.00 11.59 -8.33
C ILE A 24 -9.21 12.85 -8.67
N ALA A 25 -8.09 13.12 -8.00
CA ALA A 25 -7.28 14.31 -8.26
C ALA A 25 -6.67 14.33 -9.67
N LEU A 26 -6.23 13.18 -10.19
CA LEU A 26 -5.68 13.04 -11.54
C LEU A 26 -6.77 13.25 -12.60
N ASN A 27 -7.95 12.68 -12.38
CA ASN A 27 -9.13 12.88 -13.23
C ASN A 27 -9.57 14.36 -13.26
N LEU A 28 -9.58 15.03 -12.11
CA LEU A 28 -9.91 16.46 -12.03
C LEU A 28 -8.89 17.35 -12.75
N LYS A 29 -7.62 16.94 -12.81
CA LYS A 29 -6.55 17.66 -13.49
C LYS A 29 -6.38 17.26 -14.96
N VAL A 30 -7.16 16.30 -15.45
CA VAL A 30 -7.06 15.75 -16.83
C VAL A 30 -5.62 15.30 -17.12
N VAL A 31 -5.00 14.62 -16.15
CA VAL A 31 -3.65 14.06 -16.29
C VAL A 31 -3.79 12.58 -16.61
N GLU A 32 -3.24 12.16 -17.75
CA GLU A 32 -3.15 10.74 -18.10
C GLU A 32 -2.20 10.02 -17.14
N TYR A 33 -2.65 8.87 -16.64
CA TYR A 33 -1.86 8.04 -15.74
C TYR A 33 -2.13 6.55 -16.01
N LYS A 34 -1.15 5.73 -15.65
CA LYS A 34 -1.23 4.27 -15.68
C LYS A 34 -1.30 3.72 -14.27
N PHE A 35 -2.40 3.04 -13.95
CA PHE A 35 -2.53 2.34 -12.68
C PHE A 35 -1.71 1.04 -12.70
N VAL A 36 -0.94 0.80 -11.64
CA VAL A 36 -0.16 -0.42 -11.43
C VAL A 36 -0.57 -1.01 -10.08
N GLU A 37 -1.17 -2.19 -10.13
CA GLU A 37 -1.62 -2.89 -8.93
C GLU A 37 -0.43 -3.44 -8.14
N GLU A 38 -0.31 -3.01 -6.89
CA GLU A 38 0.65 -3.55 -5.93
C GLU A 38 0.04 -4.77 -5.23
N LYS A 39 0.80 -5.87 -5.18
CA LYS A 39 0.39 -7.01 -4.35
C LYS A 39 0.59 -6.62 -2.89
N TRP A 40 -0.51 -6.52 -2.15
CA TRP A 40 -0.47 -6.46 -0.70
C TRP A 40 0.27 -7.73 -0.22
N LYS A 41 1.42 -7.56 0.43
CA LYS A 41 1.97 -8.67 1.23
C LYS A 41 1.05 -8.81 2.42
N ASP A 42 0.34 -9.93 2.49
CA ASP A 42 -0.58 -10.24 3.57
C ASP A 42 0.02 -9.85 4.93
N PHE A 43 -0.66 -8.95 5.64
CA PHE A 43 -0.25 -8.57 7.00
C PHE A 43 -0.41 -9.73 8.00
N SER A 44 -1.02 -10.86 7.59
CA SER A 44 -1.02 -12.08 8.38
C SER A 44 0.38 -12.69 8.50
N ASP A 45 1.17 -12.56 7.44
CA ASP A 45 2.56 -12.98 7.39
C ASP A 45 3.45 -11.74 7.52
N THR A 46 3.23 -10.92 8.55
CA THR A 46 4.21 -9.92 8.96
C THR A 46 5.53 -10.63 9.26
N PRO A 47 6.58 -10.49 8.43
CA PRO A 47 7.90 -10.99 8.81
C PRO A 47 8.49 -10.18 9.99
N ASN A 48 7.85 -9.06 10.34
CA ASN A 48 8.27 -8.11 11.37
C ASN A 48 7.35 -8.10 12.60
N SER A 49 6.50 -9.13 12.79
CA SER A 49 5.73 -9.22 14.03
C SER A 49 6.66 -9.58 15.18
N ILE A 50 6.73 -8.70 16.17
CA ILE A 50 7.42 -8.95 17.46
C ILE A 50 6.75 -10.13 18.20
N LEU A 51 5.48 -10.39 17.89
CA LEU A 51 4.67 -11.41 18.53
C LEU A 51 4.50 -12.65 17.65
N PRO A 52 4.46 -13.86 18.25
CA PRO A 52 4.10 -15.07 17.53
C PRO A 52 2.70 -15.00 16.89
N SER A 53 2.54 -15.65 15.73
CA SER A 53 1.24 -15.76 15.05
C SER A 53 0.24 -16.61 15.82
N ASP A 54 0.71 -17.64 16.51
CA ASP A 54 -0.11 -18.53 17.34
C ASP A 54 -0.66 -17.80 18.59
N PRO A 55 -1.99 -17.81 18.83
CA PRO A 55 -2.61 -17.08 19.94
C PRO A 55 -2.09 -17.51 21.32
N TYR A 56 -1.85 -18.81 21.51
CA TYR A 56 -1.38 -19.34 22.79
C TYR A 56 0.06 -18.90 23.07
N LYS A 57 0.96 -19.06 22.09
CA LYS A 57 2.35 -18.57 22.20
C LYS A 57 2.43 -17.05 22.35
N ARG A 58 1.51 -16.30 21.74
CA ARG A 58 1.44 -14.84 21.89
C ARG A 58 1.11 -14.43 23.33
N ALA A 59 0.18 -15.11 23.99
CA ALA A 59 -0.20 -14.82 25.37
C ALA A 59 0.94 -15.06 26.38
N LEU A 60 1.87 -15.96 26.04
CA LEU A 60 3.04 -16.28 26.86
C LEU A 60 4.27 -15.42 26.54
N ALA A 61 4.22 -14.56 25.52
CA ALA A 61 5.38 -13.78 25.11
C ALA A 61 5.64 -12.60 26.07
N PRO A 62 6.81 -12.52 26.73
CA PRO A 62 7.17 -11.39 27.58
C PRO A 62 7.73 -10.25 26.72
N PHE A 63 6.85 -9.47 26.09
CA PHE A 63 7.24 -8.36 25.20
C PHE A 63 7.65 -7.08 25.95
N TRP A 64 7.71 -7.13 27.29
CA TRP A 64 7.97 -5.98 28.18
C TRP A 64 8.90 -6.28 29.36
N ALA A 65 9.65 -7.40 29.31
CA ALA A 65 10.68 -7.71 30.30
C ALA A 65 12.04 -7.11 29.90
#